data_AF-A0A8H6XPT5-F1
#
_entry.id   AF-A0A8H6XPT5-F1
#
_cell.length_a   1.000
_cell.length_b   1.000
_cell.length_c   1.000
_cell.angle_alpha   90.00
_cell.angle_beta   90.00
_cell.angle_gamma   90.00
#
_symmetry.space_group_name_H-M   'P 1'
#
loop_
_entity.id
_entity.type
_entity.pdbx_description
1 polymer ?
#
loop_
_entity_poly.entity_id
_entity_poly.type
_entity_poly.pdbx_seq_one_letter_code
_entity_poly.pdbx_strand_id
1 'polypeptide(L)'
;MTSNGTSSPLKSPPTSPAGSIFPGQSKGMSETRLSLDSDRSSTAYSNGANGHGLPNGKQIDDDEPSDPVEKLQRELERTREEKETLAAQYRNLLAKLTTMRTTLGNKLKQDAEELDRREVLVQQLQAQNDDLTSTVEMLKEELIASTAEAERASSELDSMRSRAFEESAQENLVRERELRETQTELERCRMEKDEWERMALQDKVLADEARSNAEMYRRDLELEREARERDAAELESEREKSENLQSVLQDFQAAKDHELRQAVKDYNSQLTQVTQSLAEYKHRALTAELQLEETQTNTSRTQELEKEVKEKTLLIEKLRHEAIIINEHLMEALRRLRRNSTDTNVDRRLVTNVLLSFLTTPRADPKRFEMLSLLASVLSWSDPEREKAGLQRTQSSLAPPTSLLGSQLDVHAAED
;
A
#
# COMPACT_ATOMS: atom_id res chain seq x y z
N MET A 1 -13.29 52.09 3.94
CA MET A 1 -12.84 52.08 2.53
C MET A 1 -13.79 51.13 1.80
N THR A 2 -14.75 51.62 1.00
CA THR A 2 -14.63 52.15 -0.38
C THR A 2 -14.21 51.06 -1.40
N SER A 3 -14.92 50.81 -2.50
CA SER A 3 -16.05 51.56 -3.10
C SER A 3 -16.96 50.77 -4.05
N ASN A 4 -18.19 51.26 -4.15
CA ASN A 4 -19.27 51.03 -5.13
C ASN A 4 -18.91 50.59 -6.57
N GLY A 5 -19.85 49.83 -7.17
CA GLY A 5 -20.17 49.81 -8.61
C GLY A 5 -21.53 49.11 -8.82
N THR A 6 -22.68 49.78 -8.92
CA THR A 6 -23.26 50.55 -10.05
C THR A 6 -23.69 49.73 -11.28
N SER A 7 -24.97 49.35 -11.31
CA SER A 7 -25.79 49.31 -12.55
C SER A 7 -27.28 49.27 -12.22
N SER A 8 -28.09 49.97 -13.02
CA SER A 8 -29.57 49.94 -13.03
C SER A 8 -30.05 49.69 -14.46
N PRO A 9 -31.27 49.15 -14.66
CA PRO A 9 -32.40 49.99 -15.06
C PRO A 9 -33.65 49.73 -14.18
N LEU A 10 -34.39 50.75 -13.70
CA LEU A 10 -35.31 51.69 -14.37
C LEU A 10 -36.73 51.13 -14.64
N LYS A 11 -37.71 52.04 -14.63
CA LYS A 11 -39.15 51.77 -14.45
C LYS A 11 -39.97 52.45 -15.56
N SER A 12 -41.13 51.88 -15.86
CA SER A 12 -42.14 52.28 -16.87
C SER A 12 -42.93 53.57 -16.52
N PRO A 13 -43.93 54.05 -17.30
CA PRO A 13 -44.28 53.93 -18.74
C PRO A 13 -44.38 55.38 -19.35
N PRO A 14 -45.44 55.86 -20.07
CA PRO A 14 -46.31 55.31 -21.15
C PRO A 14 -46.31 56.19 -22.43
N THR A 15 -47.10 55.83 -23.46
CA THR A 15 -48.13 56.69 -24.13
C THR A 15 -48.65 56.09 -25.45
N SER A 16 -49.89 56.45 -25.81
CA SER A 16 -50.42 56.39 -27.19
C SER A 16 -50.70 57.82 -27.69
N PRO A 17 -50.67 58.05 -29.00
CA PRO A 17 -51.58 59.01 -29.61
C PRO A 17 -52.34 58.44 -30.82
N ALA A 18 -53.30 59.20 -31.34
CA ALA A 18 -54.12 58.84 -32.50
C ALA A 18 -53.84 59.73 -33.73
N GLY A 19 -54.27 59.25 -34.90
CA GLY A 19 -54.17 59.90 -36.22
C GLY A 19 -54.12 58.79 -37.28
N SER A 20 -55.06 58.58 -38.20
CA SER A 20 -55.88 59.48 -39.04
C SER A 20 -55.06 60.26 -40.08
N ILE A 21 -55.33 59.98 -41.37
CA ILE A 21 -55.38 60.92 -42.51
C ILE A 21 -55.80 60.17 -43.79
N PHE A 22 -56.56 60.85 -44.66
CA PHE A 22 -57.02 60.40 -45.98
C PHE A 22 -55.92 60.61 -47.06
N PRO A 23 -56.01 59.95 -48.23
CA PRO A 23 -56.67 60.63 -49.36
C PRO A 23 -57.75 59.77 -50.04
N GLY A 24 -58.85 60.30 -50.60
CA GLY A 24 -59.37 61.67 -50.57
C GLY A 24 -59.45 62.32 -51.96
N GLN A 25 -60.70 62.51 -52.45
CA GLN A 25 -61.06 63.15 -53.75
C GLN A 25 -60.67 62.33 -55.00
N SER A 26 -61.28 62.47 -56.20
CA SER A 26 -62.64 62.83 -56.67
C SER A 26 -62.71 62.42 -58.18
N LYS A 27 -63.80 62.34 -58.95
CA LYS A 27 -65.20 62.86 -58.98
C LYS A 27 -66.14 61.75 -59.53
N GLY A 28 -67.47 61.89 -59.68
CA GLY A 28 -68.39 62.99 -59.39
C GLY A 28 -69.04 63.64 -60.64
N MET A 29 -70.29 63.27 -60.97
CA MET A 29 -71.14 63.84 -62.04
C MET A 29 -70.66 63.50 -63.48
N SER A 30 -71.45 63.58 -64.56
CA SER A 30 -72.81 64.16 -64.78
C SER A 30 -73.60 63.42 -65.87
N GLU A 31 -74.88 63.76 -66.04
CA GLU A 31 -75.72 63.39 -67.18
C GLU A 31 -75.26 63.97 -68.53
N THR A 32 -75.52 63.24 -69.63
CA THR A 32 -75.82 63.73 -71.00
C THR A 32 -76.26 62.49 -71.80
N ARG A 33 -77.44 62.31 -72.40
CA ARG A 33 -78.48 63.17 -73.03
C ARG A 33 -78.10 63.83 -74.37
N LEU A 34 -78.76 63.31 -75.42
CA LEU A 34 -79.21 63.95 -76.68
C LEU A 34 -78.21 64.24 -77.83
N SER A 35 -78.36 63.47 -78.91
CA SER A 35 -78.35 63.87 -80.34
C SER A 35 -78.65 62.61 -81.18
N LEU A 36 -79.52 62.55 -82.19
CA LEU A 36 -80.48 63.53 -82.75
C LEU A 36 -79.86 64.71 -83.53
N ASP A 37 -79.53 64.46 -84.81
CA ASP A 37 -79.73 65.28 -86.03
C ASP A 37 -79.34 64.39 -87.25
N SER A 38 -79.66 64.63 -88.53
CA SER A 38 -80.50 65.62 -89.24
C SER A 38 -81.43 64.83 -90.21
N ASP A 39 -82.56 65.27 -90.74
CA ASP A 39 -83.18 66.58 -91.03
C ASP A 39 -82.71 67.36 -92.28
N ARG A 40 -83.65 67.50 -93.24
CA ARG A 40 -83.83 68.53 -94.30
C ARG A 40 -84.84 67.99 -95.33
N SER A 41 -86.04 68.54 -95.59
CA SER A 41 -86.55 69.92 -95.66
C SER A 41 -86.23 70.66 -96.97
N SER A 42 -87.26 71.03 -97.75
CA SER A 42 -87.67 72.45 -97.90
C SER A 42 -88.80 72.73 -98.93
N THR A 43 -89.83 73.49 -98.51
CA THR A 43 -90.66 74.45 -99.31
C THR A 43 -91.57 73.92 -100.46
N ALA A 44 -92.63 74.60 -100.92
CA ALA A 44 -93.07 76.00 -100.71
C ALA A 44 -94.61 76.25 -100.67
N TYR A 45 -94.96 77.44 -100.18
CA TYR A 45 -96.20 78.24 -100.33
C TYR A 45 -96.47 78.68 -101.81
N SER A 46 -97.55 79.37 -102.26
CA SER A 46 -98.97 79.55 -101.90
C SER A 46 -99.67 80.44 -102.98
N ASN A 47 -101.02 80.61 -102.94
CA ASN A 47 -101.87 81.48 -103.80
C ASN A 47 -101.98 81.09 -105.30
N GLY A 48 -103.02 81.43 -106.10
CA GLY A 48 -104.31 82.11 -105.86
C GLY A 48 -104.60 83.22 -106.92
N ALA A 49 -105.81 83.51 -107.43
CA ALA A 49 -107.15 82.88 -107.33
C ALA A 49 -108.15 83.49 -108.39
N ASN A 50 -109.40 83.00 -108.45
CA ASN A 50 -110.59 83.52 -109.21
C ASN A 50 -110.60 83.37 -110.77
N GLY A 51 -111.76 83.34 -111.46
CA GLY A 51 -113.16 83.46 -111.01
C GLY A 51 -114.26 83.22 -112.10
N HIS A 52 -115.54 83.39 -111.71
CA HIS A 52 -116.81 83.10 -112.44
C HIS A 52 -117.05 83.75 -113.82
N GLY A 53 -117.99 83.17 -114.62
CA GLY A 53 -118.69 83.88 -115.72
C GLY A 53 -119.75 83.08 -116.52
N LEU A 54 -121.05 83.22 -116.18
CA LEU A 54 -122.27 82.96 -117.01
C LEU A 54 -122.86 84.35 -117.41
N PRO A 55 -123.91 84.56 -118.28
CA PRO A 55 -125.08 83.70 -118.60
C PRO A 55 -125.56 83.72 -120.11
N ASN A 56 -126.38 82.81 -120.66
CA ASN A 56 -127.86 82.61 -120.72
C ASN A 56 -128.73 83.48 -121.69
N GLY A 57 -129.40 82.81 -122.66
CA GLY A 57 -130.75 83.15 -123.18
C GLY A 57 -130.90 84.11 -124.40
N LYS A 58 -132.07 84.28 -125.05
CA LYS A 58 -133.33 83.48 -125.09
C LYS A 58 -134.37 84.03 -126.11
N GLN A 59 -134.85 83.20 -127.05
CA GLN A 59 -136.15 83.21 -127.79
C GLN A 59 -136.65 84.41 -128.65
N ILE A 60 -137.30 84.06 -129.79
CA ILE A 60 -138.50 84.67 -130.45
C ILE A 60 -138.35 86.03 -131.16
N ASP A 61 -139.00 86.32 -132.31
CA ASP A 61 -139.15 85.68 -133.67
C ASP A 61 -139.69 86.84 -134.59
N ASP A 62 -140.65 86.87 -135.54
CA ASP A 62 -141.59 85.97 -136.23
C ASP A 62 -142.21 86.70 -137.49
N ASP A 63 -143.20 86.11 -138.19
CA ASP A 63 -144.14 86.66 -139.23
C ASP A 63 -143.66 86.97 -140.70
N GLU A 64 -144.64 87.09 -141.63
CA GLU A 64 -144.55 87.05 -143.12
C GLU A 64 -144.54 88.44 -143.87
N PRO A 65 -144.42 88.56 -145.22
CA PRO A 65 -144.19 87.56 -146.30
C PRO A 65 -143.13 87.92 -147.40
N SER A 66 -142.97 87.00 -148.38
CA SER A 66 -142.55 87.22 -149.79
C SER A 66 -141.08 87.46 -150.16
N ASP A 67 -140.38 86.39 -150.60
CA ASP A 67 -139.98 86.13 -152.02
C ASP A 67 -139.00 84.92 -152.06
N PRO A 68 -139.13 83.92 -152.96
CA PRO A 68 -138.54 82.59 -152.73
C PRO A 68 -137.04 82.46 -153.06
N VAL A 69 -136.38 83.50 -153.61
CA VAL A 69 -135.00 83.39 -154.12
C VAL A 69 -133.94 83.54 -153.01
N GLU A 70 -134.14 84.41 -152.02
CA GLU A 70 -133.10 84.67 -151.00
C GLU A 70 -132.89 83.51 -150.01
N LYS A 71 -133.90 82.66 -149.76
CA LYS A 71 -133.81 81.59 -148.75
C LYS A 71 -132.69 80.60 -149.06
N LEU A 72 -132.51 80.25 -150.35
CA LEU A 72 -131.49 79.29 -150.80
C LEU A 72 -130.04 79.80 -150.65
N GLN A 73 -129.81 81.12 -150.58
CA GLN A 73 -128.46 81.66 -150.36
C GLN A 73 -128.06 81.60 -148.88
N ARG A 74 -128.98 81.91 -147.96
CA ARG A 74 -128.69 81.92 -146.51
C ARG A 74 -128.39 80.51 -145.96
N GLU A 75 -129.04 79.47 -146.49
CA GLU A 75 -128.75 78.07 -146.11
C GLU A 75 -127.36 77.59 -146.56
N LEU A 76 -126.87 78.08 -147.71
CA LEU A 76 -125.56 77.70 -148.26
C LEU A 76 -124.39 78.38 -147.52
N GLU A 77 -124.58 79.59 -147.01
CA GLU A 77 -123.58 80.25 -146.15
C GLU A 77 -123.49 79.56 -144.78
N ARG A 78 -124.64 79.33 -144.12
CA ARG A 78 -124.70 78.68 -142.80
C ARG A 78 -124.02 77.30 -142.79
N THR A 79 -124.23 76.49 -143.83
CA THR A 79 -123.60 75.15 -143.93
C THR A 79 -122.09 75.19 -144.16
N ARG A 80 -121.51 76.33 -144.58
CA ARG A 80 -120.05 76.55 -144.57
C ARG A 80 -119.53 76.87 -143.17
N GLU A 81 -120.21 77.74 -142.43
CA GLU A 81 -119.83 78.11 -141.06
C GLU A 81 -119.87 76.91 -140.10
N GLU A 82 -120.92 76.08 -140.19
CA GLU A 82 -121.04 74.82 -139.44
C GLU A 82 -119.92 73.82 -139.80
N LYS A 83 -119.46 73.81 -141.06
CA LYS A 83 -118.33 72.98 -141.50
C LYS A 83 -116.97 73.54 -141.06
N GLU A 84 -116.78 74.85 -141.07
CA GLU A 84 -115.53 75.49 -140.64
C GLU A 84 -115.35 75.43 -139.12
N THR A 85 -116.42 75.60 -138.34
CA THR A 85 -116.39 75.38 -136.88
C THR A 85 -116.09 73.92 -136.53
N LEU A 86 -116.65 72.93 -137.24
CA LEU A 86 -116.26 71.52 -137.09
C LEU A 86 -114.80 71.27 -137.48
N ALA A 87 -114.30 71.89 -138.56
CA ALA A 87 -112.89 71.80 -138.94
C ALA A 87 -111.95 72.46 -137.90
N ALA A 88 -112.38 73.57 -137.27
CA ALA A 88 -111.66 74.19 -136.17
C ALA A 88 -111.63 73.28 -134.93
N GLN A 89 -112.75 72.64 -134.58
CA GLN A 89 -112.81 71.66 -133.48
C GLN A 89 -111.89 70.46 -133.74
N TYR A 90 -111.89 69.91 -134.97
CA TYR A 90 -110.97 68.83 -135.36
C TYR A 90 -109.51 69.25 -135.23
N ARG A 91 -109.12 70.44 -135.74
CA ARG A 91 -107.75 70.97 -135.57
C ARG A 91 -107.39 71.19 -134.10
N ASN A 92 -108.33 71.66 -133.27
CA ASN A 92 -108.11 71.88 -131.84
C ASN A 92 -107.91 70.55 -131.09
N LEU A 93 -108.68 69.52 -131.43
CA LEU A 93 -108.51 68.17 -130.90
C LEU A 93 -107.16 67.57 -131.35
N LEU A 94 -106.78 67.73 -132.62
CA LEU A 94 -105.49 67.27 -133.14
C LEU A 94 -104.32 68.01 -132.47
N ALA A 95 -104.46 69.32 -132.22
CA ALA A 95 -103.48 70.10 -131.48
C ALA A 95 -103.36 69.62 -130.02
N LYS A 96 -104.47 69.35 -129.33
CA LYS A 96 -104.48 68.77 -127.97
C LYS A 96 -103.91 67.36 -127.91
N LEU A 97 -104.17 66.52 -128.91
CA LEU A 97 -103.62 65.16 -129.00
C LEU A 97 -102.12 65.21 -129.33
N THR A 98 -101.69 66.17 -130.16
CA THR A 98 -100.27 66.41 -130.46
C THR A 98 -99.52 66.95 -129.24
N THR A 99 -100.09 67.91 -128.49
CA THR A 99 -99.47 68.42 -127.25
C THR A 99 -99.51 67.40 -126.12
N MET A 100 -100.55 66.56 -126.00
CA MET A 100 -100.50 65.40 -125.10
C MET A 100 -99.46 64.39 -125.53
N ARG A 101 -99.34 64.05 -126.82
CA ARG A 101 -98.29 63.14 -127.32
C ARG A 101 -96.88 63.68 -127.04
N THR A 102 -96.63 64.98 -127.24
CA THR A 102 -95.29 65.56 -126.99
C THR A 102 -95.02 65.77 -125.51
N THR A 103 -95.98 66.24 -124.71
CA THR A 103 -95.78 66.41 -123.26
C THR A 103 -95.70 65.06 -122.53
N LEU A 104 -96.54 64.08 -122.86
CA LEU A 104 -96.48 62.73 -122.29
C LEU A 104 -95.27 61.96 -122.82
N GLY A 105 -94.90 62.12 -124.09
CA GLY A 105 -93.68 61.52 -124.65
C GLY A 105 -92.40 62.08 -124.01
N ASN A 106 -92.34 63.40 -123.79
CA ASN A 106 -91.23 64.04 -123.09
C ASN A 106 -91.20 63.67 -121.61
N LYS A 107 -92.37 63.57 -120.94
CA LYS A 107 -92.46 63.07 -119.57
C LYS A 107 -92.00 61.62 -119.47
N LEU A 108 -92.58 60.69 -120.23
CA LEU A 108 -92.16 59.28 -120.21
C LEU A 108 -90.67 59.10 -120.53
N LYS A 109 -90.08 59.95 -121.39
CA LYS A 109 -88.63 59.96 -121.64
C LYS A 109 -87.83 60.51 -120.45
N GLN A 110 -88.28 61.59 -119.82
CA GLN A 110 -87.67 62.16 -118.61
C GLN A 110 -87.79 61.21 -117.41
N ASP A 111 -88.96 60.61 -117.22
CA ASP A 111 -89.28 59.65 -116.17
C ASP A 111 -88.45 58.37 -116.35
N ALA A 112 -88.27 57.89 -117.59
CA ALA A 112 -87.35 56.79 -117.91
C ALA A 112 -85.88 57.16 -117.63
N GLU A 113 -85.40 58.32 -118.11
CA GLU A 113 -84.04 58.79 -117.80
C GLU A 113 -83.79 59.02 -116.30
N GLU A 114 -84.83 59.35 -115.53
CA GLU A 114 -84.75 59.49 -114.09
C GLU A 114 -84.84 58.13 -113.36
N LEU A 115 -85.56 57.16 -113.94
CA LEU A 115 -85.57 55.77 -113.49
C LEU A 115 -84.20 55.11 -113.74
N ASP A 116 -83.62 55.25 -114.93
CA ASP A 116 -82.26 54.81 -115.27
C ASP A 116 -81.23 55.36 -114.26
N ARG A 117 -81.30 56.66 -113.94
CA ARG A 117 -80.41 57.30 -112.95
C ARG A 117 -80.62 56.75 -111.54
N ARG A 118 -81.87 56.49 -111.14
CA ARG A 118 -82.19 55.85 -109.86
C ARG A 118 -81.71 54.40 -109.83
N GLU A 119 -81.81 53.66 -110.93
CA GLU A 119 -81.38 52.27 -111.03
C GLU A 119 -79.86 52.16 -110.97
N VAL A 120 -79.12 53.01 -111.68
CA VAL A 120 -77.65 53.12 -111.54
C VAL A 120 -77.24 53.52 -110.12
N LEU A 121 -77.95 54.46 -109.47
CA LEU A 121 -77.71 54.83 -108.08
C LEU A 121 -78.01 53.68 -107.11
N VAL A 122 -79.09 52.92 -107.35
CA VAL A 122 -79.44 51.73 -106.55
C VAL A 122 -78.38 50.63 -106.73
N GLN A 123 -77.92 50.36 -107.96
CA GLN A 123 -76.83 49.41 -108.22
C GLN A 123 -75.52 49.85 -107.54
N GLN A 124 -75.20 51.16 -107.56
CA GLN A 124 -74.02 51.69 -106.85
C GLN A 124 -74.17 51.56 -105.32
N LEU A 125 -75.34 51.87 -104.77
CA LEU A 125 -75.61 51.72 -103.34
C LEU A 125 -75.69 50.25 -102.91
N GLN A 126 -76.09 49.34 -103.79
CA GLN A 126 -76.05 47.89 -103.55
C GLN A 126 -74.59 47.41 -103.52
N ALA A 127 -73.79 47.70 -104.55
CA ALA A 127 -72.37 47.36 -104.54
C ALA A 127 -71.63 47.93 -103.32
N GLN A 128 -71.93 49.18 -102.92
CA GLN A 128 -71.38 49.77 -101.70
C GLN A 128 -71.89 49.09 -100.42
N ASN A 129 -73.13 48.59 -100.37
CA ASN A 129 -73.59 47.77 -99.24
C ASN A 129 -72.93 46.40 -99.23
N ASP A 130 -72.71 45.77 -100.38
CA ASP A 130 -72.07 44.46 -100.48
C ASP A 130 -70.59 44.55 -100.07
N ASP A 131 -69.86 45.58 -100.54
CA ASP A 131 -68.49 45.91 -100.11
C ASP A 131 -68.42 46.21 -98.60
N LEU A 132 -69.35 47.02 -98.08
CA LEU A 132 -69.42 47.33 -96.64
C LEU A 132 -69.81 46.10 -95.80
N THR A 133 -70.65 45.20 -96.32
CA THR A 133 -71.04 43.97 -95.63
C THR A 133 -69.87 43.01 -95.60
N SER A 134 -69.19 42.79 -96.73
CA SER A 134 -67.99 41.96 -96.82
C SER A 134 -66.85 42.48 -95.92
N THR A 135 -66.58 43.78 -95.90
CA THR A 135 -65.57 44.35 -95.00
C THR A 135 -65.97 44.27 -93.53
N VAL A 136 -67.25 44.45 -93.19
CA VAL A 136 -67.76 44.24 -91.83
C VAL A 136 -67.74 42.76 -91.43
N GLU A 137 -67.86 41.82 -92.37
CA GLU A 137 -67.72 40.38 -92.11
C GLU A 137 -66.26 39.99 -91.89
N MET A 138 -65.33 40.42 -92.76
CA MET A 138 -63.89 40.23 -92.55
C MET A 138 -63.41 40.82 -91.22
N LEU A 139 -63.83 42.06 -90.88
CA LEU A 139 -63.48 42.69 -89.60
C LEU A 139 -64.08 41.97 -88.38
N LYS A 140 -65.23 41.27 -88.52
CA LYS A 140 -65.75 40.38 -87.46
C LYS A 140 -64.91 39.11 -87.34
N GLU A 141 -64.52 38.50 -88.46
CA GLU A 141 -63.68 37.30 -88.46
C GLU A 141 -62.29 37.58 -87.87
N GLU A 142 -61.66 38.70 -88.25
CA GLU A 142 -60.40 39.18 -87.65
C GLU A 142 -60.57 39.49 -86.15
N LEU A 143 -61.67 40.13 -85.74
CA LEU A 143 -61.95 40.38 -84.32
C LEU A 143 -62.14 39.08 -83.52
N ILE A 144 -62.84 38.09 -84.08
CA ILE A 144 -63.04 36.77 -83.45
C ILE A 144 -61.72 35.98 -83.38
N ALA A 145 -60.89 36.05 -84.42
CA ALA A 145 -59.56 35.45 -84.41
C ALA A 145 -58.67 36.10 -83.35
N SER A 146 -58.63 37.43 -83.32
CA SER A 146 -57.82 38.22 -82.39
C SER A 146 -58.25 38.04 -80.93
N THR A 147 -59.56 37.98 -80.63
CA THR A 147 -60.03 37.69 -79.27
C THR A 147 -59.70 36.26 -78.86
N ALA A 148 -59.88 35.27 -79.75
CA ALA A 148 -59.48 33.89 -79.47
C ALA A 148 -57.96 33.71 -79.29
N GLU A 149 -57.13 34.52 -79.97
CA GLU A 149 -55.68 34.55 -79.74
C GLU A 149 -55.32 35.22 -78.40
N ALA A 150 -56.00 36.31 -78.03
CA ALA A 150 -55.83 36.95 -76.73
C ALA A 150 -56.27 36.04 -75.55
N GLU A 151 -57.34 35.27 -75.72
CA GLU A 151 -57.79 34.25 -74.75
C GLU A 151 -56.78 33.10 -74.62
N ARG A 152 -56.22 32.60 -75.73
CA ARG A 152 -55.12 31.62 -75.68
C ARG A 152 -53.90 32.20 -74.95
N ALA A 153 -53.41 33.37 -75.36
CA ALA A 153 -52.22 33.99 -74.78
C ALA A 153 -52.38 34.30 -73.28
N SER A 154 -53.57 34.73 -72.84
CA SER A 154 -53.86 34.92 -71.41
C SER A 154 -53.91 33.60 -70.65
N SER A 155 -54.54 32.55 -71.20
CA SER A 155 -54.56 31.22 -70.58
C SER A 155 -53.14 30.60 -70.48
N GLU A 156 -52.29 30.83 -71.46
CA GLU A 156 -50.89 30.40 -71.44
C GLU A 156 -50.09 31.18 -70.39
N LEU A 157 -50.22 32.52 -70.36
CA LEU A 157 -49.58 33.38 -69.35
C LEU A 157 -49.99 32.99 -67.92
N ASP A 158 -51.27 32.73 -67.68
CA ASP A 158 -51.74 32.32 -66.36
C ASP A 158 -51.28 30.90 -66.02
N SER A 159 -51.23 29.97 -66.98
CA SER A 159 -50.62 28.65 -66.76
C SER A 159 -49.13 28.73 -66.41
N MET A 160 -48.38 29.65 -67.02
CA MET A 160 -46.96 29.87 -66.75
C MET A 160 -46.75 30.59 -65.42
N ARG A 161 -47.63 31.52 -65.04
CA ARG A 161 -47.65 32.14 -63.70
C ARG A 161 -47.94 31.12 -62.61
N SER A 162 -48.92 30.24 -62.81
CA SER A 162 -49.23 29.14 -61.87
C SER A 162 -48.03 28.21 -61.69
N ARG A 163 -47.42 27.73 -62.79
CA ARG A 163 -46.21 26.89 -62.71
C ARG A 163 -45.05 27.60 -62.01
N ALA A 164 -44.77 28.85 -62.34
CA ALA A 164 -43.68 29.62 -61.70
C ALA A 164 -43.94 29.86 -60.20
N PHE A 165 -45.20 30.03 -59.80
CA PHE A 165 -45.58 30.13 -58.40
C PHE A 165 -45.47 28.78 -57.67
N GLU A 166 -45.94 27.68 -58.27
CA GLU A 166 -45.82 26.32 -57.75
C GLU A 166 -44.36 25.88 -57.61
N GLU A 167 -43.54 26.13 -58.63
CA GLU A 167 -42.10 25.86 -58.64
C GLU A 167 -41.38 26.68 -57.56
N SER A 168 -41.66 27.99 -57.46
CA SER A 168 -41.08 28.83 -56.41
C SER A 168 -41.53 28.40 -55.00
N ALA A 169 -42.80 28.02 -54.82
CA ALA A 169 -43.30 27.52 -53.54
C ALA A 169 -42.63 26.19 -53.16
N GLN A 170 -42.46 25.26 -54.11
CA GLN A 170 -41.79 23.99 -53.88
C GLN A 170 -40.29 24.18 -53.62
N GLU A 171 -39.60 25.04 -54.37
CA GLU A 171 -38.19 25.36 -54.17
C GLU A 171 -37.94 26.02 -52.80
N ASN A 172 -38.82 26.93 -52.39
CA ASN A 172 -38.79 27.51 -51.05
C ASN A 172 -39.04 26.46 -49.96
N LEU A 173 -40.01 25.56 -50.13
CA LEU A 173 -40.27 24.45 -49.18
C LEU A 173 -39.10 23.46 -49.07
N VAL A 174 -38.32 23.25 -50.14
CA VAL A 174 -37.09 22.45 -50.10
C VAL A 174 -36.01 23.20 -49.30
N ARG A 175 -35.72 24.46 -49.63
CA ARG A 175 -34.78 25.30 -48.86
C ARG A 175 -35.14 25.40 -47.38
N GLU A 176 -36.43 25.50 -47.05
CA GLU A 176 -36.92 25.62 -45.67
C GLU A 176 -36.81 24.30 -44.88
N ARG A 177 -36.63 23.15 -45.56
CA ARG A 177 -36.27 21.86 -44.95
C ARG A 177 -34.76 21.75 -44.79
N GLU A 178 -33.99 22.00 -45.84
CA GLU A 178 -32.52 22.00 -45.82
C GLU A 178 -31.97 22.95 -44.73
N LEU A 179 -32.56 24.15 -44.58
CA LEU A 179 -32.21 25.10 -43.53
C LEU A 179 -32.54 24.58 -42.12
N ARG A 180 -33.62 23.82 -41.94
CA ARG A 180 -33.93 23.20 -40.64
C ARG A 180 -33.01 22.01 -40.35
N GLU A 181 -32.80 21.15 -41.33
CA GLU A 181 -31.93 19.97 -41.21
C GLU A 181 -30.51 20.41 -40.83
N THR A 182 -29.91 21.33 -41.60
CA THR A 182 -28.59 21.90 -41.28
C THR A 182 -28.54 22.68 -39.95
N GLN A 183 -29.63 23.33 -39.52
CA GLN A 183 -29.72 23.90 -38.16
C GLN A 183 -29.69 22.80 -37.09
N THR A 184 -30.48 21.74 -37.23
CA THR A 184 -30.49 20.63 -36.26
C THR A 184 -29.16 19.87 -36.21
N GLU A 185 -28.48 19.70 -37.35
CA GLU A 185 -27.14 19.12 -37.39
C GLU A 185 -26.10 20.01 -36.71
N LEU A 186 -26.17 21.33 -36.91
CA LEU A 186 -25.28 22.30 -36.28
C LEU A 186 -25.52 22.40 -34.76
N GLU A 187 -26.76 22.29 -34.31
CA GLU A 187 -27.10 22.17 -32.89
C GLU A 187 -26.60 20.85 -32.28
N ARG A 188 -26.79 19.72 -32.98
CA ARG A 188 -26.22 18.41 -32.57
C ARG A 188 -24.70 18.47 -32.46
N CYS A 189 -24.01 19.02 -33.45
CA CYS A 189 -22.55 19.16 -33.44
C CYS A 189 -22.05 20.08 -32.31
N ARG A 190 -22.83 21.09 -31.92
CA ARG A 190 -22.54 21.92 -30.72
C ARG A 190 -22.69 21.11 -29.44
N MET A 191 -23.80 20.38 -29.28
CA MET A 191 -24.01 19.52 -28.10
C MET A 191 -22.93 18.45 -27.97
N GLU A 192 -22.56 17.80 -29.08
CA GLU A 192 -21.47 16.81 -29.12
C GLU A 192 -20.11 17.45 -28.78
N LYS A 193 -19.79 18.63 -29.32
CA LYS A 193 -18.58 19.39 -28.95
C LYS A 193 -18.54 19.70 -27.45
N ASP A 194 -19.63 20.22 -26.90
CA ASP A 194 -19.70 20.66 -25.50
C ASP A 194 -19.71 19.45 -24.53
N GLU A 195 -20.15 18.28 -24.99
CA GLU A 195 -19.96 16.98 -24.33
C GLU A 195 -18.47 16.58 -24.30
N TRP A 196 -17.79 16.59 -25.45
CA TRP A 196 -16.37 16.27 -25.56
C TRP A 196 -15.48 17.23 -24.75
N GLU A 197 -15.79 18.52 -24.72
CA GLU A 197 -15.07 19.50 -23.90
C GLU A 197 -15.25 19.23 -22.40
N ARG A 198 -16.44 18.80 -21.97
CA ARG A 198 -16.70 18.45 -20.56
C ARG A 198 -15.99 17.16 -20.16
N MET A 199 -16.04 16.13 -21.01
CA MET A 199 -15.28 14.89 -20.79
C MET A 199 -13.77 15.16 -20.73
N ALA A 200 -13.23 15.95 -21.67
CA ALA A 200 -11.82 16.32 -21.69
C ALA A 200 -11.39 17.25 -20.53
N LEU A 201 -12.34 17.92 -19.86
CA LEU A 201 -12.08 18.64 -18.59
C LEU A 201 -12.10 17.68 -17.40
N GLN A 202 -13.05 16.75 -17.35
CA GLN A 202 -13.14 15.73 -16.30
C GLN A 202 -11.90 14.80 -16.31
N ASP A 203 -11.49 14.33 -17.48
CA ASP A 203 -10.29 13.50 -17.65
C ASP A 203 -9.00 14.22 -17.21
N LYS A 204 -8.91 15.54 -17.41
CA LYS A 204 -7.79 16.36 -16.91
C LYS A 204 -7.78 16.44 -15.39
N VAL A 205 -8.93 16.69 -14.77
CA VAL A 205 -9.06 16.71 -13.30
C VAL A 205 -8.64 15.36 -12.72
N LEU A 206 -9.15 14.25 -13.26
CA LEU A 206 -8.78 12.91 -12.82
C LEU A 206 -7.29 12.60 -13.05
N ALA A 207 -6.70 13.07 -14.15
CA ALA A 207 -5.27 12.90 -14.43
C ALA A 207 -4.37 13.72 -13.48
N ASP A 208 -4.78 14.94 -13.10
CA ASP A 208 -4.03 15.79 -12.18
C ASP A 208 -4.22 15.36 -10.71
N GLU A 209 -5.40 14.86 -10.33
CA GLU A 209 -5.63 14.15 -9.05
C GLU A 209 -4.75 12.90 -8.95
N ALA A 210 -4.74 12.05 -9.98
CA ALA A 210 -3.91 10.85 -10.03
C ALA A 210 -2.41 11.19 -9.97
N ARG A 211 -1.98 12.27 -10.61
CA ARG A 211 -0.60 12.78 -10.53
C ARG A 211 -0.25 13.25 -9.13
N SER A 212 -1.10 14.06 -8.51
CA SER A 212 -0.94 14.55 -7.14
C SER A 212 -0.79 13.39 -6.14
N ASN A 213 -1.66 12.38 -6.25
CA ASN A 213 -1.61 11.16 -5.42
C ASN A 213 -0.33 10.33 -5.69
N ALA A 214 0.11 10.21 -6.95
CA ALA A 214 1.36 9.52 -7.28
C ALA A 214 2.61 10.25 -6.75
N GLU A 215 2.58 11.58 -6.69
CA GLU A 215 3.64 12.35 -6.04
C GLU A 215 3.57 12.27 -4.50
N MET A 216 2.38 12.22 -3.91
CA MET A 216 2.18 11.98 -2.46
C MET A 216 2.80 10.64 -2.07
N TYR A 217 2.34 9.54 -2.68
CA TYR A 217 2.86 8.20 -2.38
C TYR A 217 4.36 8.04 -2.69
N ARG A 218 4.92 8.80 -3.64
CA ARG A 218 6.38 8.85 -3.83
C ARG A 218 7.08 9.43 -2.60
N ARG A 219 6.62 10.59 -2.09
CA ARG A 219 7.22 11.24 -0.91
C ARG A 219 7.07 10.39 0.35
N ASP A 220 5.90 9.80 0.55
CA ASP A 220 5.64 8.89 1.68
C ASP A 220 6.58 7.68 1.64
N LEU A 221 6.77 7.09 0.45
CA LEU A 221 7.68 5.96 0.22
C LEU A 221 9.17 6.33 0.33
N GLU A 222 9.54 7.59 0.07
CA GLU A 222 10.88 8.12 0.32
C GLU A 222 11.12 8.31 1.84
N LEU A 223 10.18 8.91 2.57
CA LEU A 223 10.22 9.03 4.04
C LEU A 223 10.26 7.66 4.75
N GLU A 224 9.47 6.71 4.29
CA GLU A 224 9.43 5.32 4.79
C GLU A 224 10.73 4.54 4.50
N ARG A 225 11.50 4.91 3.47
CA ARG A 225 12.84 4.36 3.23
C ARG A 225 13.86 4.94 4.19
N GLU A 226 13.92 6.27 4.30
CA GLU A 226 14.80 6.94 5.26
C GLU A 226 14.54 6.48 6.70
N ALA A 227 13.27 6.19 7.05
CA ALA A 227 12.91 5.60 8.34
C ALA A 227 13.56 4.23 8.54
N ARG A 228 13.37 3.29 7.60
CA ARG A 228 13.98 1.95 7.68
C ARG A 228 15.51 1.98 7.64
N GLU A 229 16.11 2.92 6.92
CA GLU A 229 17.56 3.10 6.88
C GLU A 229 18.11 3.61 8.23
N ARG A 230 17.38 4.52 8.90
CA ARG A 230 17.69 4.95 10.28
C ARG A 230 17.51 3.81 11.28
N ASP A 231 16.36 3.13 11.28
CA ASP A 231 16.08 2.00 12.17
C ASP A 231 17.12 0.88 12.02
N ALA A 232 17.55 0.59 10.78
CA ALA A 232 18.58 -0.41 10.50
C ALA A 232 19.96 0.02 11.01
N ALA A 233 20.33 1.29 10.88
CA ALA A 233 21.60 1.81 11.38
C ALA A 233 21.65 1.84 12.92
N GLU A 234 20.54 2.20 13.58
CA GLU A 234 20.42 2.12 15.04
C GLU A 234 20.56 0.67 15.52
N LEU A 235 19.83 -0.26 14.89
CA LEU A 235 19.85 -1.69 15.20
C LEU A 235 21.24 -2.33 14.99
N GLU A 236 21.97 -1.94 13.94
CA GLU A 236 23.35 -2.41 13.74
C GLU A 236 24.30 -1.87 14.81
N SER A 237 24.14 -0.60 15.23
CA SER A 237 24.94 -0.06 16.35
C SER A 237 24.66 -0.77 17.68
N GLU A 238 23.41 -1.22 17.92
CA GLU A 238 23.06 -2.02 19.11
C GLU A 238 23.56 -3.47 19.01
N ARG A 239 23.70 -4.03 17.80
CA ARG A 239 24.44 -5.29 17.59
C ARG A 239 25.92 -5.12 17.92
N GLU A 240 26.60 -4.12 17.36
CA GLU A 240 28.02 -3.86 17.65
C GLU A 240 28.27 -3.67 19.15
N LYS A 241 27.41 -2.93 19.86
CA LYS A 241 27.47 -2.78 21.32
C LYS A 241 27.27 -4.12 22.05
N SER A 242 26.33 -4.94 21.59
CA SER A 242 26.02 -6.24 22.18
C SER A 242 27.15 -7.27 21.97
N GLU A 243 27.73 -7.31 20.77
CA GLU A 243 28.86 -8.19 20.44
C GLU A 243 30.14 -7.78 21.20
N ASN A 244 30.41 -6.47 21.30
CA ASN A 244 31.49 -5.94 22.12
C ASN A 244 31.31 -6.31 23.61
N LEU A 245 30.11 -6.10 24.16
CA LEU A 245 29.80 -6.51 25.54
C LEU A 245 29.94 -8.03 25.73
N GLN A 246 29.51 -8.84 24.76
CA GLN A 246 29.68 -10.29 24.80
C GLN A 246 31.17 -10.68 24.79
N SER A 247 32.01 -10.05 23.96
CA SER A 247 33.46 -10.28 23.94
C SER A 247 34.10 -9.92 25.29
N VAL A 248 33.79 -8.74 25.83
CA VAL A 248 34.32 -8.29 27.14
C VAL A 248 33.88 -9.22 28.27
N LEU A 249 32.64 -9.72 28.25
CA LEU A 249 32.16 -10.71 29.21
C LEU A 249 32.85 -12.06 29.04
N GLN A 250 33.10 -12.51 27.81
CA GLN A 250 33.83 -13.74 27.53
C GLN A 250 35.30 -13.67 27.99
N ASP A 251 35.98 -12.54 27.73
CA ASP A 251 37.35 -12.30 28.19
C ASP A 251 37.43 -12.21 29.72
N PHE A 252 36.47 -11.54 30.36
CA PHE A 252 36.37 -11.49 31.82
C PHE A 252 36.11 -12.88 32.43
N GLN A 253 35.22 -13.69 31.83
CA GLN A 253 35.00 -15.07 32.25
C GLN A 253 36.26 -15.91 32.08
N ALA A 254 36.95 -15.84 30.93
CA ALA A 254 38.19 -16.57 30.69
C ALA A 254 39.32 -16.19 31.67
N ALA A 255 39.45 -14.89 31.99
CA ALA A 255 40.38 -14.39 33.00
C ALA A 255 40.04 -14.91 34.41
N LYS A 256 38.75 -14.87 34.80
CA LYS A 256 38.30 -15.37 36.11
C LYS A 256 38.43 -16.89 36.24
N ASP A 257 38.16 -17.64 35.18
CA ASP A 257 38.42 -19.07 35.12
C ASP A 257 39.91 -19.39 35.26
N HIS A 258 40.79 -18.57 34.65
CA HIS A 258 42.24 -18.72 34.80
C HIS A 258 42.69 -18.42 36.24
N GLU A 259 42.24 -17.30 36.83
CA GLU A 259 42.49 -16.95 38.24
C GLU A 259 42.04 -18.06 39.20
N LEU A 260 40.82 -18.58 39.03
CA LEU A 260 40.27 -19.65 39.87
C LEU A 260 41.06 -20.95 39.71
N ARG A 261 41.41 -21.36 38.48
CA ARG A 261 42.22 -22.56 38.24
C ARG A 261 43.63 -22.43 38.84
N GLN A 262 44.24 -21.24 38.76
CA GLN A 262 45.55 -20.98 39.35
C GLN A 262 45.48 -20.97 40.89
N ALA A 263 44.48 -20.32 41.50
CA ALA A 263 44.27 -20.35 42.95
C ALA A 263 44.00 -21.77 43.46
N VAL A 264 43.17 -22.57 42.75
CA VAL A 264 42.94 -23.99 43.07
C VAL A 264 44.22 -24.81 42.96
N LYS A 265 45.05 -24.58 41.94
CA LYS A 265 46.36 -25.23 41.80
C LYS A 265 47.30 -24.87 42.95
N ASP A 266 47.35 -23.60 43.34
CA ASP A 266 48.22 -23.12 44.41
C ASP A 266 47.79 -23.66 45.78
N TYR A 267 46.48 -23.65 46.10
CA TYR A 267 45.95 -24.28 47.31
C TYR A 267 46.18 -25.80 47.33
N ASN A 268 46.04 -26.50 46.20
CA ASN A 268 46.40 -27.91 46.11
C ASN A 268 47.90 -28.14 46.36
N SER A 269 48.78 -27.27 45.82
CA SER A 269 50.22 -27.37 46.08
C SER A 269 50.55 -27.20 47.57
N GLN A 270 49.97 -26.19 48.22
CA GLN A 270 50.09 -25.94 49.66
C GLN A 270 49.57 -27.14 50.47
N LEU A 271 48.42 -27.70 50.11
CA LEU A 271 47.84 -28.88 50.76
C LEU A 271 48.76 -30.11 50.63
N THR A 272 49.36 -30.34 49.45
CA THR A 272 50.34 -31.43 49.28
C THR A 272 51.61 -31.20 50.10
N GLN A 273 52.14 -29.96 50.16
CA GLN A 273 53.31 -29.62 50.96
C GLN A 273 53.05 -29.76 52.48
N VAL A 274 51.87 -29.34 52.95
CA VAL A 274 51.44 -29.53 54.34
C VAL A 274 51.23 -31.00 54.66
N THR A 275 50.71 -31.79 53.73
CA THR A 275 50.52 -33.25 53.91
C THR A 275 51.85 -33.99 53.91
N GLN A 276 52.81 -33.63 53.04
CA GLN A 276 54.16 -34.17 53.03
C GLN A 276 54.91 -33.84 54.33
N SER A 277 54.95 -32.56 54.73
CA SER A 277 55.60 -32.17 55.99
C SER A 277 54.92 -32.78 57.22
N LEU A 278 53.59 -32.92 57.24
CA LEU A 278 52.88 -33.67 58.28
C LEU A 278 53.30 -35.16 58.31
N ALA A 279 53.48 -35.80 57.16
CA ALA A 279 53.96 -37.18 57.08
C ALA A 279 55.42 -37.31 57.55
N GLU A 280 56.28 -36.35 57.20
CA GLU A 280 57.65 -36.28 57.73
C GLU A 280 57.66 -36.08 59.25
N TYR A 281 56.88 -35.15 59.80
CA TYR A 281 56.82 -34.95 61.25
C TYR A 281 56.28 -36.18 61.98
N LYS A 282 55.28 -36.88 61.43
CA LYS A 282 54.81 -38.17 61.96
C LYS A 282 55.88 -39.25 61.90
N HIS A 283 56.62 -39.37 60.80
CA HIS A 283 57.71 -40.34 60.68
C HIS A 283 58.86 -40.04 61.66
N ARG A 284 59.25 -38.77 61.81
CA ARG A 284 60.25 -38.33 62.79
C ARG A 284 59.79 -38.59 64.22
N ALA A 285 58.51 -38.34 64.54
CA ALA A 285 57.92 -38.63 65.84
C ALA A 285 57.96 -40.15 66.15
N LEU A 286 57.43 -40.99 65.26
CA LEU A 286 57.47 -42.45 65.40
C LEU A 286 58.90 -43.00 65.53
N THR A 287 59.86 -42.41 64.82
CA THR A 287 61.28 -42.80 64.92
C THR A 287 61.88 -42.40 66.27
N ALA A 288 61.53 -41.22 66.80
CA ALA A 288 61.97 -40.78 68.13
C ALA A 288 61.28 -41.56 69.27
N GLU A 289 60.01 -41.95 69.08
CA GLU A 289 59.27 -42.83 70.00
C GLU A 289 59.91 -44.22 70.04
N LEU A 290 60.22 -44.83 68.90
CA LEU A 290 60.93 -46.12 68.82
C LEU A 290 62.33 -46.04 69.44
N GLN A 291 63.07 -44.94 69.22
CA GLN A 291 64.36 -44.71 69.89
C GLN A 291 64.22 -44.49 71.40
N LEU A 292 63.10 -43.92 71.86
CA LEU A 292 62.80 -43.78 73.29
C LEU A 292 62.49 -45.15 73.92
N GLU A 293 61.72 -46.01 73.24
CA GLU A 293 61.47 -47.38 73.68
C GLU A 293 62.76 -48.23 73.69
N GLU A 294 63.61 -48.11 72.66
CA GLU A 294 64.93 -48.78 72.61
C GLU A 294 65.85 -48.28 73.72
N THR A 295 65.93 -46.98 73.97
CA THR A 295 66.76 -46.43 75.06
C THR A 295 66.18 -46.74 76.44
N GLN A 296 64.86 -46.81 76.61
CA GLN A 296 64.21 -47.24 77.84
C GLN A 296 64.45 -48.72 78.15
N THR A 297 64.34 -49.61 77.16
CA THR A 297 64.60 -51.05 77.32
C THR A 297 66.09 -51.37 77.53
N ASN A 298 67.00 -50.63 76.86
CA ASN A 298 68.42 -50.68 77.20
C ASN A 298 68.70 -50.12 78.61
N THR A 299 67.96 -49.10 79.06
CA THR A 299 68.08 -48.55 80.42
C THR A 299 67.62 -49.56 81.47
N SER A 300 66.48 -50.24 81.31
CA SER A 300 66.04 -51.28 82.26
C SER A 300 67.05 -52.44 82.30
N ARG A 301 67.56 -52.87 81.14
CA ARG A 301 68.61 -53.91 81.06
C ARG A 301 69.92 -53.50 81.74
N THR A 302 70.34 -52.24 81.63
CA THR A 302 71.52 -51.75 82.38
C THR A 302 71.27 -51.68 83.89
N GLN A 303 70.05 -51.34 84.33
CA GLN A 303 69.68 -51.40 85.75
C GLN A 303 69.63 -52.83 86.30
N GLU A 304 69.24 -53.81 85.50
CA GLU A 304 69.30 -55.24 85.85
C GLU A 304 70.75 -55.72 85.97
N LEU A 305 71.59 -55.42 84.98
CA LEU A 305 73.02 -55.73 85.02
C LEU A 305 73.74 -55.01 86.18
N GLU A 306 73.34 -53.78 86.53
CA GLU A 306 73.83 -53.09 87.72
C GLU A 306 73.45 -53.81 89.02
N LYS A 307 72.23 -54.35 89.14
CA LYS A 307 71.82 -55.16 90.30
C LYS A 307 72.65 -56.43 90.38
N GLU A 308 72.77 -57.17 89.27
CA GLU A 308 73.62 -58.36 89.20
C GLU A 308 75.07 -58.05 89.60
N VAL A 309 75.65 -56.95 89.13
CA VAL A 309 77.02 -56.54 89.48
C VAL A 309 77.13 -56.18 90.96
N LYS A 310 76.14 -55.50 91.55
CA LYS A 310 76.10 -55.20 92.99
C LYS A 310 75.96 -56.48 93.83
N GLU A 311 75.10 -57.41 93.44
CA GLU A 311 74.95 -58.72 94.09
C GLU A 311 76.20 -59.59 93.99
N LYS A 312 76.83 -59.66 92.81
CA LYS A 312 78.10 -60.35 92.58
C LYS A 312 79.24 -59.69 93.36
N THR A 313 79.23 -58.36 93.52
CA THR A 313 80.20 -57.63 94.35
C THR A 313 80.00 -57.97 95.84
N LEU A 314 78.76 -57.95 96.34
CA LEU A 314 78.44 -58.37 97.71
C LEU A 314 78.79 -59.84 97.97
N LEU A 315 78.64 -60.72 96.98
CA LEU A 315 79.09 -62.11 97.06
C LEU A 315 80.62 -62.21 97.12
N ILE A 316 81.34 -61.42 96.32
CA ILE A 316 82.81 -61.32 96.38
C ILE A 316 83.27 -60.79 97.74
N GLU A 317 82.57 -59.81 98.32
CA GLU A 317 82.87 -59.30 99.67
C GLU A 317 82.62 -60.33 100.77
N LYS A 318 81.51 -61.09 100.69
CA LYS A 318 81.24 -62.23 101.58
C LYS A 318 82.33 -63.29 101.47
N LEU A 319 82.65 -63.77 100.27
CA LEU A 319 83.69 -64.77 100.02
C LEU A 319 85.09 -64.29 100.45
N ARG A 320 85.38 -62.99 100.30
CA ARG A 320 86.62 -62.38 100.84
C ARG A 320 86.62 -62.38 102.37
N HIS A 321 85.51 -62.04 103.01
CA HIS A 321 85.41 -62.04 104.46
C HIS A 321 85.49 -63.46 105.04
N GLU A 322 84.82 -64.43 104.43
CA GLU A 322 84.94 -65.86 104.74
C GLU A 322 86.38 -66.36 104.57
N ALA A 323 87.07 -65.99 103.48
CA ALA A 323 88.48 -66.32 103.28
C ALA A 323 89.41 -65.68 104.34
N ILE A 324 89.10 -64.47 104.81
CA ILE A 324 89.80 -63.82 105.93
C ILE A 324 89.55 -64.60 107.23
N ILE A 325 88.30 -64.93 107.56
CA ILE A 325 87.92 -65.70 108.75
C ILE A 325 88.60 -67.09 108.76
N ILE A 326 88.63 -67.78 107.62
CA ILE A 326 89.33 -69.08 107.48
C ILE A 326 90.84 -68.92 107.74
N ASN A 327 91.43 -67.81 107.28
CA ASN A 327 92.85 -67.50 107.53
C ASN A 327 93.10 -67.13 109.01
N GLU A 328 92.17 -66.45 109.68
CA GLU A 328 92.22 -66.22 111.13
C GLU A 328 92.08 -67.52 111.93
N HIS A 329 91.14 -68.41 111.58
CA HIS A 329 91.01 -69.74 112.17
C HIS A 329 92.29 -70.57 112.02
N LEU A 330 92.93 -70.53 110.85
CA LEU A 330 94.22 -71.18 110.59
C LEU A 330 95.35 -70.55 111.45
N MET A 331 95.42 -69.23 111.51
CA MET A 331 96.38 -68.50 112.35
C MET A 331 96.18 -68.76 113.85
N GLU A 332 94.95 -68.92 114.33
CA GLU A 332 94.67 -69.26 115.72
C GLU A 332 95.00 -70.72 116.05
N ALA A 333 94.70 -71.67 115.13
CA ALA A 333 95.16 -73.05 115.27
C ALA A 333 96.69 -73.14 115.38
N LEU A 334 97.42 -72.38 114.55
CA LEU A 334 98.88 -72.27 114.61
C LEU A 334 99.37 -71.60 115.91
N ARG A 335 98.67 -70.58 116.43
CA ARG A 335 98.99 -69.99 117.75
C ARG A 335 98.79 -70.98 118.90
N ARG A 336 97.72 -71.78 118.89
CA ARG A 336 97.47 -72.81 119.92
C ARG A 336 98.58 -73.86 119.93
N LEU A 337 98.98 -74.36 118.76
CA LEU A 337 100.08 -75.32 118.64
C LEU A 337 101.39 -74.78 119.24
N ARG A 338 101.70 -73.49 119.01
CA ARG A 338 102.94 -72.86 119.49
C ARG A 338 103.00 -72.65 121.02
N ARG A 339 101.87 -72.62 121.72
CA ARG A 339 101.83 -72.33 123.17
C ARG A 339 102.11 -73.55 124.07
N ASN A 340 101.98 -74.77 123.55
CA ASN A 340 102.06 -76.01 124.35
C ASN A 340 103.47 -76.63 124.43
N SER A 341 104.55 -75.89 124.10
CA SER A 341 105.91 -76.46 123.94
C SER A 341 106.97 -75.97 124.92
N THR A 342 106.60 -75.25 125.99
CA THR A 342 107.55 -74.51 126.83
C THR A 342 107.90 -75.13 128.20
N ASP A 343 107.16 -76.13 128.69
CA ASP A 343 107.32 -76.63 130.08
C ASP A 343 108.64 -77.39 130.34
N THR A 344 109.33 -77.86 129.30
CA THR A 344 110.48 -78.80 129.40
C THR A 344 111.82 -78.17 129.86
N ASN A 345 111.83 -76.93 130.34
CA ASN A 345 113.07 -76.19 130.62
C ASN A 345 113.44 -76.05 132.12
N VAL A 346 112.56 -76.41 133.06
CA VAL A 346 112.78 -76.13 134.49
C VAL A 346 113.73 -77.15 135.14
N ASP A 347 113.59 -78.44 134.83
CA ASP A 347 114.25 -79.54 135.56
C ASP A 347 115.79 -79.48 135.52
N ARG A 348 116.35 -78.98 134.41
CA ARG A 348 117.80 -78.96 134.16
C ARG A 348 118.59 -78.19 135.23
N ARG A 349 117.99 -77.17 135.86
CA ARG A 349 118.61 -76.43 136.98
C ARG A 349 118.55 -77.20 138.29
N LEU A 350 117.44 -77.89 138.57
CA LEU A 350 117.23 -78.63 139.82
C LEU A 350 118.19 -79.83 139.90
N VAL A 351 118.26 -80.61 138.83
CA VAL A 351 119.17 -81.78 138.67
C VAL A 351 120.63 -81.42 138.95
N THR A 352 121.11 -80.30 138.39
CA THR A 352 122.53 -79.93 138.44
C THR A 352 123.03 -79.67 139.88
N ASN A 353 122.20 -79.05 140.73
CA ASN A 353 122.57 -78.74 142.13
C ASN A 353 122.63 -80.00 143.01
N VAL A 354 121.70 -80.95 142.83
CA VAL A 354 121.70 -82.19 143.61
C VAL A 354 122.91 -83.08 143.25
N LEU A 355 123.26 -83.13 141.96
CA LEU A 355 124.41 -83.92 141.47
C LEU A 355 125.76 -83.37 141.93
N LEU A 356 125.94 -82.04 141.96
CA LEU A 356 127.14 -81.41 142.55
C LEU A 356 127.28 -81.73 144.05
N SER A 357 126.18 -81.59 144.80
CA SER A 357 126.16 -81.84 146.25
C SER A 357 126.38 -83.33 146.59
N PHE A 358 126.00 -84.24 145.69
CA PHE A 358 126.26 -85.68 145.81
C PHE A 358 127.76 -86.00 145.70
N LEU A 359 128.51 -85.29 144.85
CA LEU A 359 129.94 -85.55 144.65
C LEU A 359 130.81 -85.09 145.82
N THR A 360 130.49 -83.95 146.44
CA THR A 360 131.28 -83.35 147.54
C THR A 360 131.06 -84.01 148.91
N THR A 361 129.99 -84.79 149.10
CA THR A 361 129.67 -85.45 150.38
C THR A 361 130.54 -86.70 150.61
N PRO A 362 131.27 -86.83 151.74
CA PRO A 362 132.19 -87.94 151.99
C PRO A 362 131.49 -89.31 152.05
N ARG A 363 132.23 -90.36 151.68
CA ARG A 363 131.71 -91.67 151.25
C ARG A 363 131.04 -92.56 152.33
N ALA A 364 130.77 -92.01 153.51
CA ALA A 364 130.19 -92.72 154.67
C ALA A 364 128.94 -92.04 155.27
N ASP A 365 128.48 -90.90 154.73
CA ASP A 365 127.25 -90.23 155.21
C ASP A 365 125.99 -90.84 154.52
N PRO A 366 124.99 -91.34 155.28
CA PRO A 366 123.77 -91.94 154.72
C PRO A 366 122.93 -90.98 153.85
N LYS A 367 123.02 -89.65 154.02
CA LYS A 367 122.27 -88.65 153.22
C LYS A 367 122.51 -88.80 151.72
N ARG A 368 123.66 -89.37 151.33
CA ARG A 368 124.04 -89.62 149.94
C ARG A 368 123.05 -90.51 149.19
N PHE A 369 122.27 -91.35 149.88
CA PHE A 369 121.28 -92.25 149.27
C PHE A 369 119.95 -91.56 148.95
N GLU A 370 119.48 -90.67 149.84
CA GLU A 370 118.23 -89.90 149.64
C GLU A 370 118.32 -88.97 148.41
N MET A 371 119.49 -88.34 148.24
CA MET A 371 119.78 -87.46 147.09
C MET A 371 119.76 -88.22 145.75
N LEU A 372 120.17 -89.49 145.73
CA LEU A 372 120.06 -90.36 144.56
C LEU A 372 118.60 -90.70 144.25
N SER A 373 117.78 -90.92 145.28
CA SER A 373 116.34 -91.17 145.12
C SER A 373 115.60 -89.96 144.56
N LEU A 374 115.92 -88.75 145.05
CA LEU A 374 115.39 -87.50 144.50
C LEU A 374 115.82 -87.26 143.05
N LEU A 375 117.09 -87.54 142.69
CA LEU A 375 117.54 -87.47 141.30
C LEU A 375 116.78 -88.45 140.39
N ALA A 376 116.59 -89.70 140.82
CA ALA A 376 115.83 -90.70 140.07
C ALA A 376 114.38 -90.27 139.80
N SER A 377 113.74 -89.60 140.77
CA SER A 377 112.40 -89.04 140.62
C SER A 377 112.34 -87.87 139.64
N VAL A 378 113.26 -86.90 139.76
CA VAL A 378 113.23 -85.67 138.94
C VAL A 378 113.64 -85.94 137.49
N LEU A 379 114.62 -86.83 137.25
CA LEU A 379 115.02 -87.22 135.89
C LEU A 379 114.08 -88.24 135.23
N SER A 380 113.01 -88.67 135.90
CA SER A 380 112.10 -89.72 135.41
C SER A 380 112.85 -90.99 134.95
N TRP A 381 113.88 -91.40 135.69
CA TRP A 381 114.74 -92.53 135.30
C TRP A 381 113.92 -93.80 135.08
N SER A 382 114.17 -94.48 133.96
CA SER A 382 113.58 -95.79 133.71
C SER A 382 114.16 -96.83 134.68
N ASP A 383 113.40 -97.89 134.99
CA ASP A 383 113.87 -98.90 135.95
C ASP A 383 115.26 -99.52 135.69
N PRO A 384 115.72 -99.80 134.45
CA PRO A 384 117.10 -100.26 134.24
C PRO A 384 118.18 -99.19 134.56
N GLU A 385 117.84 -97.91 134.53
CA GLU A 385 118.73 -96.81 134.95
C GLU A 385 118.74 -96.69 136.48
N ARG A 386 117.57 -96.82 137.11
CA ARG A 386 117.42 -96.91 138.57
C ARG A 386 118.12 -98.13 139.15
N GLU A 387 118.14 -99.26 138.43
CA GLU A 387 118.89 -100.47 138.79
C GLU A 387 120.40 -100.25 138.70
N LYS A 388 120.92 -99.63 137.61
CA LYS A 388 122.34 -99.27 137.48
C LYS A 388 122.82 -98.26 138.52
N ALA A 389 121.94 -97.38 138.99
CA ALA A 389 122.22 -96.46 140.10
C ALA A 389 122.17 -97.15 141.49
N GLY A 390 121.77 -98.43 141.56
CA GLY A 390 121.69 -99.22 142.80
C GLY A 390 120.37 -99.07 143.58
N LEU A 391 119.28 -98.67 142.93
CA LEU A 391 118.06 -98.20 143.60
C LEU A 391 116.81 -99.12 143.54
N GLN A 392 116.55 -99.89 142.46
CA GLN A 392 115.37 -100.79 142.34
C GLN A 392 115.48 -101.85 141.21
N ARG A 393 114.43 -102.67 140.95
CA ARG A 393 114.44 -103.86 140.02
C ARG A 393 113.09 -104.19 139.28
N THR A 394 112.93 -103.80 137.98
CA THR A 394 112.22 -104.39 136.77
C THR A 394 110.67 -104.73 136.62
N GLN A 395 109.96 -104.24 135.53
CA GLN A 395 108.95 -104.86 134.54
C GLN A 395 107.93 -103.89 133.77
N SER A 396 106.94 -104.31 132.89
CA SER A 396 106.44 -103.54 131.64
C SER A 396 105.02 -103.71 130.90
N SER A 397 104.48 -102.68 130.12
CA SER A 397 103.75 -102.65 128.74
C SER A 397 102.19 -102.39 128.35
N LEU A 398 101.89 -101.74 127.14
CA LEU A 398 100.74 -101.75 126.06
C LEU A 398 99.39 -100.86 125.93
N ALA A 399 98.54 -100.93 124.79
CA ALA A 399 97.61 -99.83 124.20
C ALA A 399 96.09 -99.97 123.54
N PRO A 400 95.70 -99.78 122.20
CA PRO A 400 94.44 -99.09 121.58
C PRO A 400 93.35 -99.95 120.75
N PRO A 401 92.35 -99.58 119.79
CA PRO A 401 91.89 -98.39 118.89
C PRO A 401 90.32 -98.21 118.41
N THR A 402 89.96 -97.68 117.17
CA THR A 402 88.64 -97.63 116.28
C THR A 402 87.44 -96.58 116.45
N SER A 403 86.36 -96.22 115.61
CA SER A 403 85.69 -96.31 114.20
C SER A 403 84.33 -95.42 114.11
N LEU A 404 83.34 -95.14 113.15
CA LEU A 404 82.82 -95.16 111.68
C LEU A 404 81.41 -94.34 111.56
N LEU A 405 80.43 -94.09 110.58
CA LEU A 405 79.93 -94.13 109.11
C LEU A 405 78.48 -93.38 108.97
N GLY A 406 77.62 -93.01 107.92
CA GLY A 406 77.45 -92.80 106.40
C GLY A 406 75.95 -92.61 105.79
N SER A 407 75.69 -92.10 104.52
CA SER A 407 74.42 -92.10 103.57
C SER A 407 73.24 -91.00 103.62
N GLN A 408 72.21 -90.73 102.71
CA GLN A 408 71.87 -90.77 101.19
C GLN A 408 70.39 -90.27 100.69
N LEU A 409 70.14 -89.82 99.39
CA LEU A 409 68.89 -89.59 98.48
C LEU A 409 67.90 -88.32 98.56
N ASP A 410 66.87 -87.91 97.72
CA ASP A 410 65.95 -88.40 96.58
C ASP A 410 65.28 -87.30 95.57
N VAL A 411 64.06 -87.46 94.90
CA VAL A 411 63.45 -86.72 93.66
C VAL A 411 61.87 -86.29 93.70
N HIS A 412 60.91 -85.89 92.75
CA HIS A 412 60.59 -85.71 91.24
C HIS A 412 59.19 -84.97 90.78
N ALA A 413 59.02 -84.47 89.49
CA ALA A 413 57.85 -84.21 88.50
C ALA A 413 56.69 -83.07 88.43
N ALA A 414 56.42 -82.56 87.17
CA ALA A 414 55.16 -82.12 86.42
C ALA A 414 54.43 -80.70 86.46
N GLU A 415 53.92 -80.25 85.27
CA GLU A 415 52.93 -79.17 84.85
C GLU A 415 53.08 -77.70 85.36
N ASP A 416 52.73 -76.62 84.64
CA ASP A 416 52.13 -76.36 83.29
C ASP A 416 52.86 -75.18 82.61
#